data_AF-A0A530B227-F1
#
_entry.id   AF-A0A530B227-F1
#
_cell.length_a   1.000
_cell.length_b   1.000
_cell.length_c   1.000
_cell.angle_alpha   90.00
_cell.angle_beta   90.00
_cell.angle_gamma   90.00
#
_symmetry.space_group_name_H-M   'P 1'
#
loop_
_entity.id
_entity.type
_entity.pdbx_description
1 polymer ?
#
loop_
_entity_poly.entity_id
_entity_poly.type
_entity_poly.pdbx_seq_one_letter_code
_entity_poly.pdbx_strand_id
1 'polypeptide(L)'
;YEDHVAALVNDRVWPDSTRAISELRLTIEYESASGWNRLFSAGNLSIDIVDYPGEWLLDLPLLGKSFADFSREAVELAALPVRSDLSQAWRELASTVNPDADADEMTVRRLAESFAAYLKACKLDERALSTLPPGRFLMPGDLEGSPALTFAPLMTLSQGRPRSGSLQAMMERRYEAYKTHVVKPFFREHITRLDRQIVLIDAMQALNAGPAAMADLERAVTEILSCFRPGRGNFLTDFFSRRIDRILVAATKADHLHHESHDRLQAIVRRLTDRAVARANFSGAAVDVVAMAAVRSTREGSVKQDRETLPVIIGTPLKGE
;
A
#
# COMPACT_ATOMS: atom_id res chain seq x y z
N TYR A 1 -2.69 19.95 -8.16
CA TYR A 1 -3.79 20.41 -7.29
C TYR A 1 -4.87 21.10 -8.10
N GLU A 2 -4.55 22.17 -8.84
CA GLU A 2 -5.52 22.93 -9.64
C GLU A 2 -6.28 22.05 -10.64
N ASP A 3 -5.58 21.18 -11.37
CA ASP A 3 -6.21 20.22 -12.29
C ASP A 3 -7.17 19.25 -11.59
N HIS A 4 -6.83 18.81 -10.36
CA HIS A 4 -7.70 17.93 -9.57
C HIS A 4 -8.97 18.68 -9.12
N VAL A 5 -8.85 19.96 -8.75
CA VAL A 5 -10.00 20.80 -8.41
C VAL A 5 -10.88 21.02 -9.63
N ALA A 6 -10.28 21.30 -10.80
CA ALA A 6 -11.02 21.45 -12.05
C ALA A 6 -11.79 20.16 -12.41
N ALA A 7 -11.14 19.00 -12.32
CA ALA A 7 -11.79 17.71 -12.55
C ALA A 7 -12.99 17.46 -11.62
N LEU A 8 -12.85 17.77 -10.33
CA LEU A 8 -13.92 17.57 -9.33
C LEU A 8 -15.08 18.57 -9.49
N VAL A 9 -14.77 19.84 -9.74
CA VAL A 9 -15.77 20.92 -9.72
C VAL A 9 -16.41 21.14 -11.08
N ASN A 10 -15.62 21.16 -12.15
CA ASN A 10 -16.09 21.47 -13.50
C ASN A 10 -16.57 20.21 -14.22
N ASP A 11 -15.72 19.18 -14.26
CA ASP A 11 -16.00 17.97 -15.04
C ASP A 11 -16.78 16.91 -14.23
N ARG A 12 -16.77 17.05 -12.89
CA ARG A 12 -17.39 16.11 -11.93
C ARG A 12 -16.89 14.68 -12.09
N VAL A 13 -15.60 14.53 -12.36
CA VAL A 13 -14.91 13.24 -12.42
C VAL A 13 -13.88 13.16 -11.32
N TRP A 14 -13.64 11.95 -10.83
CA TRP A 14 -12.56 11.71 -9.86
C TRP A 14 -11.20 11.95 -10.53
N PRO A 15 -10.27 12.67 -9.88
CA PRO A 15 -8.92 12.88 -10.42
C PRO A 15 -8.16 11.57 -10.62
N ASP A 16 -7.15 11.61 -11.48
CA ASP A 16 -6.22 10.51 -11.67
C ASP A 16 -5.55 10.09 -10.35
N SER A 17 -5.36 8.78 -10.16
CA SER A 17 -4.64 8.24 -9.02
C SER A 17 -3.16 8.67 -9.04
N THR A 18 -2.57 8.85 -7.86
CA THR A 18 -1.16 9.20 -7.67
C THR A 18 -0.24 8.19 -8.37
N ARG A 19 0.62 8.66 -9.29
CA ARG A 19 1.56 7.82 -10.06
C ARG A 19 3.03 8.04 -9.73
N ALA A 20 3.34 9.13 -9.05
CA ALA A 20 4.67 9.52 -8.65
C ALA A 20 4.62 10.22 -7.28
N ILE A 21 5.78 10.45 -6.67
CA ILE A 21 5.87 11.24 -5.45
C ILE A 21 5.47 12.68 -5.77
N SER A 22 4.64 13.28 -4.92
CA SER A 22 4.33 14.70 -4.96
C SER A 22 4.45 15.33 -3.58
N GLU A 23 4.82 16.61 -3.52
CA GLU A 23 5.01 17.34 -2.27
C GLU A 23 4.25 18.68 -2.33
N LEU A 24 3.62 19.04 -1.21
CA LEU A 24 2.95 20.32 -1.01
C LEU A 24 3.31 20.87 0.37
N ARG A 25 3.72 22.15 0.41
CA ARG A 25 3.90 22.88 1.68
C ARG A 25 2.71 23.77 1.96
N LEU A 26 2.14 23.64 3.15
CA LEU A 26 1.10 24.54 3.68
C LEU A 26 1.68 25.34 4.84
N THR A 27 1.60 26.66 4.79
CA THR A 27 1.91 27.53 5.93
C THR A 27 0.61 27.95 6.60
N ILE A 28 0.41 27.49 7.83
CA ILE A 28 -0.74 27.82 8.67
C ILE A 28 -0.31 28.91 9.64
N GLU A 29 -0.81 30.11 9.44
CA GLU A 29 -0.71 31.19 10.42
C GLU A 29 -1.80 30.99 11.47
N TYR A 30 -1.43 31.03 12.75
CA TYR A 30 -2.37 30.81 13.84
C TYR A 30 -2.11 31.74 15.03
N GLU A 31 -3.17 32.04 15.76
CA GLU A 31 -3.08 32.75 17.03
C GLU A 31 -3.11 31.77 18.19
N SER A 32 -2.23 31.95 19.18
CA SER A 32 -2.20 31.07 20.35
C SER A 32 -3.42 31.33 21.24
N ALA A 33 -4.20 30.28 21.53
CA ALA A 33 -5.41 30.39 22.34
C ALA A 33 -5.16 30.62 23.85
N SER A 34 -3.91 30.48 24.34
CA SER A 34 -3.60 30.60 25.77
C SER A 34 -3.40 32.08 26.17
N GLY A 35 -4.07 32.51 27.25
CA GLY A 35 -4.06 33.91 27.71
C GLY A 35 -2.68 34.47 28.07
N TRP A 36 -1.68 33.62 28.32
CA TRP A 36 -0.29 34.01 28.56
C TRP A 36 0.52 34.26 27.27
N ASN A 37 0.07 33.73 26.13
CA ASN A 37 0.76 33.87 24.84
C ASN A 37 0.21 35.00 23.96
N ARG A 38 -0.78 35.79 24.41
CA ARG A 38 -1.24 36.99 23.67
C ARG A 38 -0.19 38.10 23.55
N LEU A 39 0.91 38.01 24.31
CA LEU A 39 2.08 38.88 24.20
C LEU A 39 3.10 38.39 23.16
N PHE A 40 2.96 37.16 22.65
CA PHE A 40 3.78 36.62 21.56
C PHE A 40 2.99 36.70 20.25
N SER A 41 3.66 37.05 19.14
CA SER A 41 3.02 37.25 17.84
C SER A 41 2.33 35.98 17.33
N ALA A 42 1.46 36.13 16.33
CA ALA A 42 0.94 35.02 15.53
C ALA A 42 2.08 34.04 15.18
N GLY A 43 1.81 32.74 15.38
CA GLY A 43 2.73 31.66 15.09
C GLY A 43 2.51 31.14 13.69
N ASN A 44 3.58 30.67 13.04
CA ASN A 44 3.49 30.04 11.73
C ASN A 44 3.87 28.56 11.86
N LEU A 45 2.99 27.67 11.43
CA LEU A 45 3.23 26.24 11.31
C LEU A 45 3.34 25.88 9.83
N SER A 46 4.51 25.41 9.39
CA SER A 46 4.66 24.86 8.05
C SER A 46 4.46 23.34 8.08
N ILE A 47 3.54 22.83 7.27
CA ILE A 47 3.23 21.42 7.11
C ILE A 47 3.63 21.00 5.70
N ASP A 48 4.59 20.09 5.61
CA ASP A 48 4.96 19.44 4.35
C ASP A 48 4.15 18.15 4.20
N ILE A 49 3.33 18.09 3.17
CA ILE A 49 2.51 16.93 2.80
C ILE A 49 3.22 16.25 1.63
N VAL A 50 3.69 15.03 1.86
CA VAL A 50 4.29 14.18 0.83
C VAL A 50 3.30 13.06 0.52
N ASP A 51 2.83 13.02 -0.72
CA ASP A 51 2.00 11.92 -1.23
C ASP A 51 2.88 10.98 -2.08
N TYR A 52 2.75 9.68 -1.85
CA TYR A 52 3.47 8.66 -2.59
C TYR A 52 2.60 7.42 -2.77
N PRO A 53 2.79 6.65 -3.86
CA PRO A 53 2.00 5.44 -4.10
C PRO A 53 2.15 4.44 -2.94
N GLY A 54 1.03 4.02 -2.34
CA GLY A 54 1.02 3.07 -1.22
C GLY A 54 1.70 1.74 -1.58
N GLU A 55 1.69 1.36 -2.86
CA GLU A 55 2.37 0.17 -3.37
C GLU A 55 3.87 0.18 -3.09
N TRP A 56 4.50 1.35 -3.04
CA TRP A 56 5.93 1.45 -2.78
C TRP A 56 6.31 1.10 -1.34
N LEU A 57 5.37 1.12 -0.40
CA LEU A 57 5.57 0.61 0.96
C LEU A 57 5.61 -0.92 1.00
N LEU A 58 4.95 -1.60 0.05
CA LEU A 58 4.92 -3.07 -0.02
C LEU A 58 6.29 -3.66 -0.31
N ASP A 59 7.21 -2.85 -0.84
CA ASP A 59 8.59 -3.26 -1.08
C ASP A 59 9.46 -3.23 0.17
N LEU A 60 9.08 -2.48 1.22
CA LEU A 60 9.90 -2.34 2.42
C LEU A 60 10.16 -3.67 3.14
N PRO A 61 9.19 -4.59 3.27
CA PRO A 61 9.46 -5.94 3.79
C PRO A 61 10.53 -6.72 3.01
N LEU A 62 10.71 -6.45 1.70
CA LEU A 62 11.72 -7.14 0.89
C LEU A 62 13.15 -6.89 1.38
N LEU A 63 13.39 -5.74 2.03
CA LEU A 63 14.69 -5.42 2.60
C LEU A 63 15.15 -6.44 3.64
N GLY A 64 14.22 -7.06 4.36
CA GLY A 64 14.49 -8.12 5.34
C GLY A 64 14.36 -9.55 4.80
N LYS A 65 13.95 -9.73 3.55
CA LYS A 65 13.68 -11.06 2.95
C LYS A 65 14.80 -11.45 1.99
N SER A 66 15.24 -12.71 2.08
CA SER A 66 16.07 -13.31 1.04
C SER A 66 15.25 -13.52 -0.23
N PHE A 67 15.92 -13.69 -1.37
CA PHE A 67 15.23 -14.05 -2.63
C PHE A 67 14.45 -15.38 -2.48
N ALA A 68 14.95 -16.30 -1.65
CA ALA A 68 14.29 -17.56 -1.39
C ALA A 68 12.98 -17.38 -0.60
N ASP A 69 12.99 -16.53 0.43
CA ASP A 69 11.78 -16.22 1.20
C ASP A 69 10.75 -15.49 0.33
N PHE A 70 11.19 -14.49 -0.43
CA PHE A 70 10.34 -13.79 -1.39
C PHE A 70 9.70 -14.76 -2.40
N SER A 71 10.48 -15.68 -2.97
CA SER A 71 9.97 -16.65 -3.95
C SER A 71 8.94 -17.59 -3.34
N ARG A 72 9.24 -18.15 -2.17
CA ARG A 72 8.32 -19.05 -1.46
C ARG A 72 6.98 -18.37 -1.15
N GLU A 73 7.01 -17.18 -0.55
CA GLU A 73 5.81 -16.44 -0.20
C GLU A 73 4.99 -16.04 -1.44
N ALA A 74 5.64 -15.59 -2.52
CA ALA A 74 4.96 -15.24 -3.75
C ALA A 74 4.23 -16.44 -4.38
N VAL A 75 4.83 -17.63 -4.32
CA VAL A 75 4.22 -18.89 -4.80
C VAL A 75 3.05 -19.32 -3.92
N GLU A 76 3.19 -19.25 -2.59
CA GLU A 76 2.12 -19.55 -1.64
C GLU A 76 0.90 -18.64 -1.87
N LEU A 77 1.13 -17.34 -2.06
CA LEU A 77 0.07 -16.36 -2.29
C LEU A 77 -0.61 -16.56 -3.65
N ALA A 78 0.16 -16.86 -4.69
CA ALA A 78 -0.40 -17.19 -6.00
C ALA A 78 -1.23 -18.47 -6.00
N ALA A 79 -1.00 -19.39 -5.06
CA ALA A 79 -1.81 -20.60 -4.91
C ALA A 79 -3.14 -20.38 -4.16
N LEU A 80 -3.36 -19.20 -3.57
CA LEU A 80 -4.62 -18.92 -2.88
C LEU A 80 -5.81 -18.96 -3.86
N PRO A 81 -6.97 -19.49 -3.46
CA PRO A 81 -8.14 -19.61 -4.35
C PRO A 81 -8.51 -18.30 -5.04
N VAL A 82 -8.50 -17.18 -4.31
CA VAL A 82 -8.84 -15.83 -4.79
C VAL A 82 -7.84 -15.25 -5.82
N ARG A 83 -6.68 -15.89 -6.00
CA ARG A 83 -5.60 -15.47 -6.91
C ARG A 83 -5.26 -16.55 -7.95
N SER A 84 -5.86 -17.72 -7.84
CA SER A 84 -5.49 -18.90 -8.62
C SER A 84 -5.72 -18.73 -10.12
N ASP A 85 -6.84 -18.10 -10.50
CA ASP A 85 -7.17 -17.69 -11.86
C ASP A 85 -6.24 -16.58 -12.36
N LEU A 86 -6.03 -15.54 -11.54
CA LEU A 86 -5.20 -14.39 -11.88
C LEU A 86 -3.72 -14.74 -12.08
N SER A 87 -3.20 -15.70 -11.31
CA SER A 87 -1.80 -16.12 -11.33
C SER A 87 -1.50 -17.27 -12.29
N GLN A 88 -2.52 -17.87 -12.91
CA GLN A 88 -2.40 -19.11 -13.67
C GLN A 88 -1.30 -19.01 -14.75
N ALA A 89 -1.35 -17.98 -15.60
CA ALA A 89 -0.40 -17.82 -16.70
C ALA A 89 1.06 -17.70 -16.21
N TRP A 90 1.28 -16.93 -15.14
CA TRP A 90 2.60 -16.82 -14.53
C TRP A 90 3.05 -18.14 -13.91
N ARG A 91 2.15 -18.83 -13.22
CA ARG A 91 2.46 -20.12 -12.58
C ARG A 91 2.88 -21.18 -13.59
N GLU A 92 2.12 -21.31 -14.67
CA GLU A 92 2.40 -22.23 -15.77
C GLU A 92 3.77 -21.92 -16.38
N LEU A 93 4.03 -20.66 -16.74
CA LEU A 93 5.32 -20.26 -17.30
C LEU A 93 6.48 -20.54 -16.33
N ALA A 94 6.37 -20.11 -15.08
CA ALA A 94 7.43 -20.26 -14.08
C ALA A 94 7.71 -21.72 -13.73
N SER A 95 6.73 -22.62 -13.88
CA SER A 95 6.92 -24.07 -13.67
C SER A 95 7.76 -24.75 -14.76
N THR A 96 7.88 -24.14 -15.96
CA THR A 96 8.66 -24.71 -17.07
C THR A 96 10.17 -24.47 -16.95
N VAL A 97 10.57 -23.68 -15.97
CA VAL A 97 11.90 -23.08 -15.90
C VAL A 97 12.76 -23.84 -14.90
N ASN A 98 13.99 -24.18 -15.31
CA ASN A 98 14.97 -24.81 -14.44
C ASN A 98 15.87 -23.74 -13.78
N PRO A 99 15.89 -23.60 -12.44
CA PRO A 99 16.73 -22.61 -11.74
C PRO A 99 18.24 -22.80 -11.97
N ASP A 100 18.69 -24.02 -12.27
CA ASP A 100 20.10 -24.37 -12.48
C ASP A 100 20.58 -24.23 -13.93
N ALA A 101 19.66 -24.03 -14.87
CA ALA A 101 19.99 -23.79 -16.28
C ALA A 101 20.76 -22.48 -16.47
N ASP A 102 21.50 -22.36 -17.57
CA ASP A 102 22.19 -21.12 -17.92
C ASP A 102 21.18 -19.96 -18.03
N ALA A 103 21.56 -18.81 -17.52
CA ALA A 103 20.68 -17.66 -17.50
C ALA A 103 20.43 -17.13 -18.93
N ASP A 104 19.15 -17.05 -19.29
CA ASP A 104 18.68 -16.50 -20.55
C ASP A 104 17.87 -15.22 -20.31
N GLU A 105 18.32 -14.12 -20.92
CA GLU A 105 17.71 -12.80 -20.77
C GLU A 105 16.26 -12.75 -21.23
N MET A 106 15.93 -13.47 -22.31
CA MET A 106 14.57 -13.51 -22.85
C MET A 106 13.62 -14.26 -21.90
N THR A 107 14.07 -15.36 -21.32
CA THR A 107 13.33 -16.10 -20.29
C THR A 107 13.09 -15.25 -19.06
N VAL A 108 14.11 -14.54 -18.55
CA VAL A 108 13.96 -13.65 -17.39
C VAL A 108 12.94 -12.54 -17.66
N ARG A 109 13.02 -11.90 -18.83
CA ARG A 109 12.08 -10.84 -19.21
C ARG A 109 10.64 -11.36 -19.25
N ARG A 110 10.41 -12.50 -19.93
CA ARG A 110 9.07 -13.10 -20.02
C ARG A 110 8.50 -13.46 -18.65
N LEU A 111 9.33 -13.99 -17.74
CA LEU A 111 8.92 -14.27 -16.37
C LEU A 111 8.55 -12.99 -15.61
N ALA A 112 9.36 -11.95 -15.71
CA ALA A 112 9.11 -10.66 -15.05
C ALA A 112 7.84 -9.98 -15.56
N GLU A 113 7.64 -9.94 -16.88
CA GLU A 113 6.43 -9.40 -17.52
C GLU A 113 5.18 -10.19 -17.11
N SER A 114 5.26 -11.53 -17.14
CA SER A 114 4.14 -12.38 -16.72
C SER A 114 3.82 -12.22 -15.23
N PHE A 115 4.83 -12.05 -14.39
CA PHE A 115 4.63 -11.79 -12.97
C PHE A 115 4.02 -10.40 -12.73
N ALA A 116 4.52 -9.36 -13.40
CA ALA A 116 3.95 -8.01 -13.35
C ALA A 116 2.48 -8.00 -13.80
N ALA A 117 2.15 -8.75 -14.87
CA ALA A 117 0.78 -8.90 -15.35
C ALA A 117 -0.13 -9.54 -14.29
N TYR A 118 0.32 -10.60 -13.61
CA TYR A 118 -0.39 -11.20 -12.48
C TYR A 118 -0.62 -10.19 -11.34
N LEU A 119 0.41 -9.44 -10.94
CA LEU A 119 0.27 -8.42 -9.90
C LEU A 119 -0.75 -7.35 -10.30
N LYS A 120 -0.70 -6.90 -11.57
CA LYS A 120 -1.63 -5.90 -12.11
C LYS A 120 -3.06 -6.43 -12.14
N ALA A 121 -3.25 -7.71 -12.48
CA ALA A 121 -4.55 -8.36 -12.42
C ALA A 121 -5.09 -8.41 -10.99
N CYS A 122 -4.25 -8.72 -9.98
CA CYS A 122 -4.65 -8.62 -8.57
C CYS A 122 -5.13 -7.21 -8.21
N LYS A 123 -4.38 -6.17 -8.61
CA LYS A 123 -4.73 -4.77 -8.30
C LYS A 123 -6.09 -4.37 -8.89
N LEU A 124 -6.43 -4.89 -10.07
CA LEU A 124 -7.69 -4.57 -10.76
C LEU A 124 -8.87 -5.41 -10.28
N ASP A 125 -8.61 -6.54 -9.62
CA ASP A 125 -9.65 -7.44 -9.14
C ASP A 125 -10.10 -7.07 -7.73
N GLU A 126 -11.39 -6.77 -7.59
CA GLU A 126 -11.99 -6.37 -6.32
C GLU A 126 -11.90 -7.46 -5.24
N ARG A 127 -11.64 -8.72 -5.61
CA ARG A 127 -11.47 -9.85 -4.67
C ARG A 127 -10.05 -9.93 -4.11
N ALA A 128 -9.07 -9.37 -4.83
CA ALA A 128 -7.64 -9.47 -4.53
C ALA A 128 -7.04 -8.10 -4.14
N LEU A 129 -7.73 -7.37 -3.26
CA LEU A 129 -7.46 -5.97 -2.88
C LEU A 129 -6.06 -5.69 -2.33
N SER A 130 -5.34 -6.70 -1.82
CA SER A 130 -3.96 -6.54 -1.37
C SER A 130 -2.99 -6.81 -2.51
N THR A 131 -2.29 -5.76 -2.91
CA THR A 131 -1.17 -5.83 -3.83
C THR A 131 0.03 -6.52 -3.17
N LEU A 132 0.74 -7.37 -3.93
CA LEU A 132 1.97 -8.01 -3.46
C LEU A 132 3.17 -7.16 -3.86
N PRO A 133 4.29 -7.28 -3.12
CA PRO A 133 5.56 -6.86 -3.66
C PRO A 133 5.92 -7.64 -4.94
N PRO A 134 6.71 -7.04 -5.86
CA PRO A 134 7.26 -5.70 -5.75
C PRO A 134 6.28 -4.60 -6.20
N GLY A 135 6.15 -3.54 -5.40
CA GLY A 135 5.24 -2.42 -5.67
C GLY A 135 5.58 -1.64 -6.93
N ARG A 136 6.87 -1.50 -7.27
CA ARG A 136 7.31 -0.84 -8.51
C ARG A 136 6.97 -1.62 -9.78
N PHE A 137 6.56 -2.89 -9.69
CA PHE A 137 6.05 -3.59 -10.86
C PHE A 137 4.66 -3.09 -11.27
N LEU A 138 3.90 -2.54 -10.31
CA LEU A 138 2.58 -1.95 -10.53
C LEU A 138 2.68 -0.47 -10.86
N MET A 139 3.56 0.23 -10.15
CA MET A 139 3.77 1.67 -10.25
C MET A 139 5.26 1.94 -10.47
N PRO A 140 5.78 1.75 -11.70
CA PRO A 140 7.22 1.83 -11.96
C PRO A 140 7.78 3.25 -11.83
N GLY A 141 6.96 4.30 -12.01
CA GLY A 141 7.43 5.68 -12.03
C GLY A 141 8.58 5.85 -13.02
N ASP A 142 9.68 6.43 -12.58
CA ASP A 142 10.88 6.67 -13.40
C ASP A 142 11.63 5.38 -13.81
N LEU A 143 11.23 4.21 -13.28
CA LEU A 143 11.85 2.91 -13.60
C LEU A 143 11.13 2.15 -14.71
N GLU A 144 10.16 2.77 -15.39
CA GLU A 144 9.45 2.13 -16.49
C GLU A 144 10.43 1.70 -17.60
N GLY A 145 10.36 0.43 -18.00
CA GLY A 145 11.29 -0.16 -18.98
C GLY A 145 12.72 -0.42 -18.44
N SER A 146 12.99 -0.14 -17.17
CA SER A 146 14.32 -0.34 -16.58
C SER A 146 14.65 -1.83 -16.40
N PRO A 147 15.91 -2.25 -16.66
CA PRO A 147 16.39 -3.58 -16.29
C PRO A 147 16.26 -3.87 -14.79
N ALA A 148 16.15 -2.85 -13.93
CA ALA A 148 15.94 -3.03 -12.50
C ALA A 148 14.62 -3.75 -12.17
N LEU A 149 13.63 -3.74 -13.07
CA LEU A 149 12.33 -4.40 -12.91
C LEU A 149 12.23 -5.72 -13.70
N THR A 150 13.37 -6.35 -14.01
CA THR A 150 13.41 -7.58 -14.81
C THR A 150 13.82 -8.80 -13.98
N PHE A 151 13.05 -9.08 -12.93
CA PHE A 151 13.17 -10.31 -12.13
C PHE A 151 11.78 -10.87 -11.80
N ALA A 152 11.73 -12.14 -11.42
CA ALA A 152 10.51 -12.80 -10.96
C ALA A 152 10.84 -13.83 -9.88
N PRO A 153 9.88 -14.15 -8.98
CA PRO A 153 10.04 -15.27 -8.07
C PRO A 153 10.08 -16.60 -8.85
N LEU A 154 10.78 -17.59 -8.31
CA LEU A 154 10.91 -18.92 -8.91
C LEU A 154 10.04 -19.94 -8.15
N MET A 155 9.44 -20.88 -8.89
CA MET A 155 8.62 -21.96 -8.31
C MET A 155 9.43 -22.91 -7.45
N THR A 156 10.65 -23.20 -7.90
CA THR A 156 11.60 -24.06 -7.23
C THR A 156 12.96 -23.38 -7.23
N LEU A 157 13.74 -23.65 -6.18
CA LEU A 157 15.10 -23.16 -6.04
C LEU A 157 16.05 -24.35 -6.06
N SER A 158 17.26 -24.13 -6.56
CA SER A 158 18.37 -25.06 -6.51
C SER A 158 18.67 -25.45 -5.07
N GLN A 159 19.06 -26.71 -4.86
CA GLN A 159 19.53 -27.16 -3.55
C GLN A 159 20.91 -26.54 -3.24
N GLY A 160 20.99 -25.75 -2.17
CA GLY A 160 22.22 -25.07 -1.77
C GLY A 160 22.47 -23.76 -2.55
N ARG A 161 23.74 -23.41 -2.72
CA ARG A 161 24.13 -22.15 -3.36
C ARG A 161 23.94 -22.23 -4.87
N PRO A 162 23.26 -21.27 -5.51
CA PRO A 162 23.06 -21.30 -6.96
C PRO A 162 24.39 -21.24 -7.72
N ARG A 163 24.46 -22.00 -8.81
CA ARG A 163 25.63 -21.99 -9.71
C ARG A 163 25.80 -20.61 -10.34
N SER A 164 27.04 -20.12 -10.39
CA SER A 164 27.33 -18.85 -11.07
C SER A 164 26.89 -18.90 -12.54
N GLY A 165 26.19 -17.87 -13.00
CA GLY A 165 25.63 -17.81 -14.35
C GLY A 165 24.32 -18.59 -14.54
N SER A 166 23.80 -19.25 -13.51
CA SER A 166 22.47 -19.86 -13.59
C SER A 166 21.36 -18.81 -13.56
N LEU A 167 20.17 -19.22 -14.00
CA LEU A 167 18.99 -18.37 -13.96
C LEU A 167 18.68 -17.90 -12.53
N GLN A 168 18.75 -18.79 -11.53
CA GLN A 168 18.53 -18.41 -10.14
C GLN A 168 19.55 -17.37 -9.67
N ALA A 169 20.84 -17.56 -9.97
CA ALA A 169 21.86 -16.59 -9.60
C ALA A 169 21.61 -15.22 -10.23
N MET A 170 21.10 -15.19 -11.47
CA MET A 170 20.73 -13.94 -12.15
C MET A 170 19.51 -13.27 -11.49
N MET A 171 18.46 -14.02 -11.18
CA MET A 171 17.25 -13.51 -10.52
C MET A 171 17.56 -12.95 -9.12
N GLU A 172 18.31 -13.71 -8.32
CA GLU A 172 18.73 -13.30 -6.97
C GLU A 172 19.56 -12.02 -7.00
N ARG A 173 20.52 -11.92 -7.93
CA ARG A 173 21.31 -10.70 -8.13
C ARG A 173 20.43 -9.49 -8.49
N ARG A 174 19.45 -9.66 -9.37
CA ARG A 174 18.53 -8.57 -9.78
C ARG A 174 17.59 -8.16 -8.64
N TYR A 175 17.11 -9.12 -7.86
CA TYR A 175 16.32 -8.86 -6.65
C TYR A 175 17.13 -8.06 -5.60
N GLU A 176 18.39 -8.44 -5.34
CA GLU A 176 19.24 -7.69 -4.42
C GLU A 176 19.64 -6.31 -4.95
N ALA A 177 19.83 -6.18 -6.27
CA ALA A 177 20.03 -4.88 -6.92
C ALA A 177 18.79 -4.00 -6.77
N TYR A 178 17.58 -4.53 -6.96
CA TYR A 178 16.32 -3.83 -6.73
C TYR A 178 16.20 -3.35 -5.28
N LYS A 179 16.46 -4.22 -4.30
CA LYS A 179 16.49 -3.82 -2.88
C LYS A 179 17.48 -2.68 -2.63
N THR A 180 18.67 -2.77 -3.20
CA THR A 180 19.78 -1.84 -2.92
C THR A 180 19.62 -0.50 -3.61
N HIS A 181 19.16 -0.49 -4.86
CA HIS A 181 19.13 0.70 -5.71
C HIS A 181 17.75 1.32 -5.87
N VAL A 182 16.67 0.61 -5.52
CA VAL A 182 15.30 1.11 -5.63
C VAL A 182 14.65 1.25 -4.25
N VAL A 183 14.64 0.19 -3.46
CA VAL A 183 13.88 0.17 -2.19
C VAL A 183 14.60 0.97 -1.10
N LYS A 184 15.91 0.74 -0.90
CA LYS A 184 16.69 1.46 0.14
C LYS A 184 16.74 2.99 -0.08
N PRO A 185 17.00 3.51 -1.30
CA PRO A 185 17.05 4.96 -1.52
C PRO A 185 15.71 5.62 -1.23
N PHE A 186 14.61 5.06 -1.74
CA PHE A 186 13.26 5.57 -1.47
C PHE A 186 12.98 5.66 0.04
N PHE A 187 13.26 4.59 0.79
CA PHE A 187 13.04 4.59 2.23
C PHE A 187 13.87 5.68 2.93
N ARG A 188 15.16 5.78 2.56
CA ARG A 188 16.08 6.77 3.15
C ARG A 188 15.68 8.20 2.83
N GLU A 189 15.27 8.48 1.60
CA GLU A 189 15.03 9.84 1.12
C GLU A 189 13.67 10.37 1.57
N HIS A 190 12.64 9.53 1.60
CA HIS A 190 11.27 9.95 1.88
C HIS A 190 10.82 9.51 3.27
N ILE A 191 10.85 8.21 3.55
CA ILE A 191 10.22 7.66 4.77
C ILE A 191 10.94 8.09 6.03
N THR A 192 12.29 8.10 6.01
CA THR A 192 13.00 8.50 7.23
C THR A 192 12.68 9.93 7.62
N ARG A 193 12.26 10.82 6.71
CA ARG A 193 12.02 12.24 6.96
C ARG A 193 10.65 12.59 7.53
N LEU A 194 9.73 11.64 7.56
CA LEU A 194 8.35 11.88 7.97
C LEU A 194 8.24 11.97 9.49
N ASP A 195 7.54 12.99 9.98
CA ASP A 195 7.19 13.12 11.41
C ASP A 195 5.86 12.40 11.73
N ARG A 196 4.95 12.33 10.77
CA ARG A 196 3.60 11.77 10.89
C ARG A 196 3.27 10.96 9.64
N GLN A 197 2.47 9.91 9.80
CA GLN A 197 1.99 9.10 8.68
C GLN A 197 0.48 8.96 8.69
N ILE A 198 -0.15 9.08 7.53
CA ILE A 198 -1.54 8.67 7.31
C ILE A 198 -1.54 7.49 6.33
N VAL A 199 -2.25 6.41 6.68
CA VAL A 199 -2.46 5.24 5.82
C VAL A 199 -3.93 5.21 5.44
N LEU A 200 -4.21 5.48 4.18
CA LEU A 200 -5.57 5.48 3.64
C LEU A 200 -5.95 4.06 3.24
N ILE A 201 -7.10 3.57 3.71
CA ILE A 201 -7.63 2.26 3.34
C ILE A 201 -9.08 2.36 2.88
N ASP A 202 -9.47 1.53 1.91
CA ASP A 202 -10.86 1.34 1.50
C ASP A 202 -11.42 0.08 2.16
N ALA A 203 -11.87 0.22 3.42
CA ALA A 203 -12.38 -0.91 4.19
C ALA A 203 -13.76 -1.38 3.71
N MET A 204 -14.56 -0.52 3.07
CA MET A 204 -15.87 -0.90 2.56
C MET A 204 -15.75 -1.80 1.33
N GLN A 205 -14.84 -1.49 0.42
CA GLN A 205 -14.56 -2.38 -0.73
C GLN A 205 -14.14 -3.77 -0.25
N ALA A 206 -13.27 -3.85 0.77
CA ALA A 206 -12.85 -5.11 1.36
C ALA A 206 -13.98 -5.88 2.05
N LEU A 207 -14.90 -5.18 2.72
CA LEU A 207 -16.08 -5.80 3.31
C LEU A 207 -17.00 -6.40 2.24
N ASN A 208 -17.23 -5.66 1.15
CA ASN A 208 -18.10 -6.11 0.05
C ASN A 208 -17.50 -7.31 -0.71
N ALA A 209 -16.18 -7.32 -0.90
CA ALA A 209 -15.46 -8.41 -1.55
C ALA A 209 -15.37 -9.69 -0.69
N GLY A 210 -15.59 -9.58 0.62
CA GLY A 210 -15.75 -10.70 1.53
C GLY A 210 -14.51 -11.07 2.37
N PRO A 211 -14.55 -12.21 3.09
CA PRO A 211 -13.56 -12.52 4.13
C PRO A 211 -12.12 -12.62 3.64
N ALA A 212 -11.90 -13.10 2.41
CA ALA A 212 -10.57 -13.22 1.83
C ALA A 212 -9.93 -11.83 1.62
N ALA A 213 -10.70 -10.87 1.08
CA ALA A 213 -10.25 -9.51 0.86
C ALA A 213 -9.97 -8.77 2.19
N MET A 214 -10.77 -9.01 3.23
CA MET A 214 -10.53 -8.49 4.58
C MET A 214 -9.25 -9.05 5.20
N ALA A 215 -8.97 -10.35 5.04
CA ALA A 215 -7.73 -10.95 5.52
C ALA A 215 -6.50 -10.39 4.77
N ASP A 216 -6.65 -10.15 3.48
CA ASP A 216 -5.64 -9.52 2.63
C ASP A 216 -5.35 -8.06 3.05
N LEU A 217 -6.39 -7.28 3.36
CA LEU A 217 -6.24 -5.93 3.90
C LEU A 217 -5.51 -5.94 5.26
N GLU A 218 -5.87 -6.86 6.17
CA GLU A 218 -5.21 -7.04 7.47
C GLU A 218 -3.72 -7.37 7.32
N ARG A 219 -3.37 -8.22 6.34
CA ARG A 219 -1.99 -8.56 6.02
C ARG A 219 -1.22 -7.35 5.48
N ALA A 220 -1.79 -6.61 4.53
CA ALA A 220 -1.15 -5.40 3.98
C ALA A 220 -0.90 -4.34 5.06
N VAL A 221 -1.87 -4.08 5.93
CA VAL A 221 -1.71 -3.14 7.06
C VAL A 221 -0.63 -3.65 8.03
N THR A 222 -0.58 -4.96 8.32
CA THR A 222 0.46 -5.56 9.18
C THR A 222 1.86 -5.37 8.58
N GLU A 223 2.02 -5.63 7.28
CA GLU A 223 3.29 -5.46 6.57
C GLU A 223 3.74 -3.99 6.60
N ILE A 224 2.83 -3.04 6.30
CA ILE A 224 3.10 -1.60 6.35
C ILE A 224 3.54 -1.18 7.77
N LEU A 225 2.77 -1.54 8.80
CA LEU A 225 3.09 -1.19 10.19
C LEU A 225 4.43 -1.81 10.66
N SER A 226 4.76 -3.01 10.17
CA SER A 226 6.03 -3.67 10.50
C SER A 226 7.26 -2.89 10.02
N CYS A 227 7.10 -2.08 8.97
CA CYS A 227 8.17 -1.28 8.40
C CYS A 227 8.51 -0.04 9.25
N PHE A 228 7.57 0.41 10.08
CA PHE A 228 7.76 1.58 10.95
C PHE A 228 8.32 1.22 12.33
N ARG A 229 8.79 -0.02 12.53
CA ARG A 229 9.30 -0.50 13.83
C ARG A 229 10.68 0.07 14.15
N PRO A 230 10.87 0.71 15.32
CA PRO A 230 12.19 1.07 15.82
C PRO A 230 12.91 -0.12 16.47
N GLY A 231 14.13 -0.43 16.01
CA GLY A 231 15.21 -0.97 16.85
C GLY A 231 15.16 -2.42 17.35
N ARG A 232 14.62 -3.41 16.63
CA ARG A 232 14.92 -4.83 16.95
C ARG A 232 14.79 -5.75 15.75
N GLY A 233 15.93 -6.19 15.20
CA GLY A 233 16.04 -7.43 14.41
C GLY A 233 16.22 -7.29 12.90
N ASN A 234 15.96 -6.14 12.28
CA ASN A 234 16.35 -5.91 10.89
C ASN A 234 17.59 -5.02 10.87
N PHE A 235 18.60 -5.36 10.07
CA PHE A 235 19.78 -4.55 9.73
C PHE A 235 19.46 -3.12 9.21
N LEU A 236 18.17 -2.75 9.17
CA LEU A 236 17.62 -1.48 8.73
C LEU A 236 17.58 -0.41 9.84
N THR A 237 17.71 -0.79 11.12
CA THR A 237 17.51 0.15 12.24
C THR A 237 18.78 0.81 12.78
N ASP A 238 19.97 0.37 12.39
CA ASP A 238 21.23 0.94 12.90
C ASP A 238 21.60 2.29 12.27
N PHE A 239 20.84 2.77 11.28
CA PHE A 239 21.21 3.98 10.55
C PHE A 239 20.37 5.23 10.81
N PHE A 240 19.22 5.18 11.50
CA PHE A 240 18.39 6.38 11.68
C PHE A 240 17.56 6.42 12.97
N SER A 241 17.66 7.54 13.69
CA SER A 241 16.84 7.91 14.85
C SER A 241 15.41 8.25 14.44
N ARG A 242 14.46 7.91 15.32
CA ARG A 242 12.99 7.99 15.10
C ARG A 242 12.54 9.36 14.59
N ARG A 243 11.70 9.39 13.54
CA ARG A 243 10.94 10.57 13.12
C ARG A 243 9.41 10.38 13.20
N ILE A 244 8.88 9.22 12.81
CA ILE A 244 7.43 8.97 12.93
C ILE A 244 7.06 8.54 14.36
N ASP A 245 6.33 9.39 15.06
CA ASP A 245 5.80 9.15 16.42
C ASP A 245 4.26 8.98 16.43
N ARG A 246 3.55 9.33 15.35
CA ARG A 246 2.12 9.02 15.16
C ARG A 246 1.80 8.50 13.77
N ILE A 247 0.93 7.49 13.74
CA ILE A 247 0.38 6.89 12.53
C ILE A 247 -1.16 6.94 12.64
N LEU A 248 -1.83 7.42 11.61
CA LEU A 248 -3.28 7.40 11.50
C LEU A 248 -3.69 6.42 10.39
N VAL A 249 -4.46 5.38 10.73
CA VAL A 249 -5.13 4.53 9.74
C VAL A 249 -6.51 5.10 9.48
N ALA A 250 -6.74 5.59 8.27
CA ALA A 250 -7.98 6.26 7.89
C ALA A 250 -8.79 5.39 6.93
N ALA A 251 -9.97 4.95 7.36
CA ALA A 251 -10.96 4.34 6.49
C ALA A 251 -11.62 5.44 5.65
N THR A 252 -11.31 5.45 4.36
CA THR A 252 -11.72 6.49 3.41
C THR A 252 -13.14 6.28 2.88
N LYS A 253 -13.65 7.30 2.18
CA LYS A 253 -14.97 7.29 1.50
C LYS A 253 -16.14 7.05 2.46
N ALA A 254 -15.98 7.42 3.73
CA ALA A 254 -17.01 7.16 4.75
C ALA A 254 -18.36 7.83 4.44
N ASP A 255 -18.41 8.82 3.55
CA ASP A 255 -19.65 9.42 3.04
C ASP A 255 -20.52 8.43 2.24
N HIS A 256 -19.99 7.28 1.82
CA HIS A 256 -20.75 6.18 1.26
C HIS A 256 -21.58 5.42 2.31
N LEU A 257 -21.50 5.84 3.58
CA LEU A 257 -22.35 5.39 4.68
C LEU A 257 -23.02 6.59 5.33
N HIS A 258 -24.22 6.36 5.85
CA HIS A 258 -24.85 7.32 6.76
C HIS A 258 -24.02 7.45 8.05
N HIS A 259 -23.96 8.65 8.65
CA HIS A 259 -23.10 8.92 9.82
C HIS A 259 -23.29 7.93 10.99
N GLU A 260 -24.51 7.42 11.19
CA GLU A 260 -24.81 6.40 12.20
C GLU A 260 -23.99 5.11 12.05
N SER A 261 -23.41 4.86 10.87
CA SER A 261 -22.54 3.71 10.60
C SER A 261 -21.05 4.03 10.61
N HIS A 262 -20.64 5.30 10.74
CA HIS A 262 -19.22 5.69 10.74
C HIS A 262 -18.48 5.09 11.93
N ASP A 263 -19.08 5.11 13.12
CA ASP A 263 -18.50 4.49 14.32
C ASP A 263 -18.30 2.98 14.16
N ARG A 264 -19.21 2.31 13.46
CA ARG A 264 -19.12 0.87 13.18
C ARG A 264 -17.98 0.56 12.22
N LEU A 265 -17.85 1.34 11.13
CA LEU A 265 -16.75 1.22 10.20
C LEU A 265 -15.41 1.47 10.92
N GLN A 266 -15.34 2.52 11.73
CA GLN A 266 -14.17 2.83 12.54
C GLN A 266 -13.83 1.69 13.51
N ALA A 267 -14.83 1.08 14.16
CA ALA A 267 -14.61 -0.06 15.07
C ALA A 267 -14.07 -1.30 14.35
N ILE A 268 -14.57 -1.60 13.14
CA ILE A 268 -14.07 -2.70 12.29
C ILE A 268 -12.60 -2.46 11.95
N VAL A 269 -12.28 -1.26 11.48
CA VAL A 269 -10.92 -0.89 11.08
C VAL A 269 -9.98 -0.86 12.27
N ARG A 270 -10.45 -0.39 13.43
CA ARG A 270 -9.71 -0.42 14.69
C ARG A 270 -9.36 -1.85 15.08
N ARG A 271 -10.32 -2.77 15.04
CA ARG A 271 -10.07 -4.19 15.31
C ARG A 271 -9.03 -4.80 14.37
N LEU A 272 -9.09 -4.48 13.07
CA LEU A 272 -8.11 -4.92 12.09
C LEU A 272 -6.71 -4.35 12.40
N THR A 273 -6.65 -3.06 12.70
CA THR A 273 -5.41 -2.33 13.02
C THR A 273 -4.79 -2.85 14.31
N ASP A 274 -5.57 -3.08 15.37
CA ASP A 274 -5.09 -3.61 16.65
C ASP A 274 -4.46 -5.01 16.47
N ARG A 275 -5.06 -5.87 15.65
CA ARG A 275 -4.48 -7.18 15.29
C ARG A 275 -3.17 -7.01 14.53
N ALA A 276 -3.13 -6.09 13.58
CA ALA A 276 -1.93 -5.79 12.80
C ALA A 276 -0.80 -5.26 13.68
N VAL A 277 -1.08 -4.32 14.60
CA VAL A 277 -0.14 -3.79 15.59
C VAL A 277 0.40 -4.90 16.49
N ALA A 278 -0.49 -5.76 17.00
CA ALA A 278 -0.10 -6.89 17.84
C ALA A 278 0.80 -7.89 17.10
N ARG A 279 0.44 -8.29 15.87
CA ARG A 279 1.26 -9.20 15.06
C ARG A 279 2.59 -8.60 14.62
N ALA A 280 2.57 -7.32 14.26
CA ALA A 280 3.78 -6.61 13.91
C ALA A 280 4.72 -6.44 15.10
N ASN A 281 4.30 -6.73 16.35
CA ASN A 281 5.05 -6.38 17.57
C ASN A 281 5.51 -4.91 17.50
N PHE A 282 4.58 -4.06 17.07
CA PHE A 282 4.83 -2.65 16.83
C PHE A 282 4.92 -1.92 18.17
N SER A 283 6.01 -1.17 18.37
CA SER A 283 6.21 -0.38 19.59
C SER A 283 6.87 0.94 19.25
N GLY A 284 6.38 2.05 19.82
CA GLY A 284 7.07 3.34 19.76
C GLY A 284 6.38 4.47 19.00
N ALA A 285 5.37 4.21 18.16
CA ALA A 285 4.48 5.26 17.63
C ALA A 285 3.05 5.02 18.12
N ALA A 286 2.32 6.10 18.38
CA ALA A 286 0.88 6.00 18.65
C ALA A 286 0.13 5.76 17.34
N VAL A 287 -0.73 4.74 17.32
CA VAL A 287 -1.56 4.39 16.16
C VAL A 287 -3.00 4.73 16.48
N ASP A 288 -3.59 5.60 15.69
CA ASP A 288 -5.01 5.97 15.78
C ASP A 288 -5.77 5.52 14.53
N VAL A 289 -7.09 5.45 14.65
CA VAL A 289 -7.98 5.02 13.59
C VAL A 289 -9.17 5.97 13.47
N VAL A 290 -9.47 6.37 12.24
CA VAL A 290 -10.61 7.24 11.91
C VAL A 290 -11.38 6.71 10.70
N ALA A 291 -12.69 6.89 10.67
CA ALA A 291 -13.47 6.82 9.44
C ALA A 291 -13.69 8.26 8.91
N MET A 292 -13.31 8.52 7.66
CA MET A 292 -13.37 9.87 7.09
C MET A 292 -13.68 9.88 5.60
N ALA A 293 -14.16 11.03 5.12
CA ALA A 293 -14.31 11.33 3.71
C ALA A 293 -13.55 12.63 3.40
N ALA A 294 -12.55 12.57 2.51
CA ALA A 294 -11.79 13.74 2.10
C ALA A 294 -12.63 14.69 1.23
N VAL A 295 -13.48 14.11 0.37
CA VAL A 295 -14.46 14.82 -0.46
C VAL A 295 -15.79 14.14 -0.25
N ARG A 296 -16.78 14.86 0.30
CA ARG A 296 -18.12 14.33 0.52
C ARG A 296 -18.93 14.43 -0.78
N SER A 297 -19.27 13.27 -1.35
CA SER A 297 -20.02 13.13 -2.60
C SER A 297 -21.51 12.83 -2.39
N THR A 298 -21.91 12.53 -1.17
CA THR A 298 -23.29 12.18 -0.80
C THR A 298 -23.91 13.18 0.19
N ARG A 299 -25.24 13.17 0.26
CA ARG A 299 -26.05 13.85 1.28
C ARG A 299 -26.79 12.81 2.10
N GLU A 300 -27.14 13.17 3.32
CA GLU A 300 -27.93 12.29 4.19
C GLU A 300 -29.41 12.60 4.05
N GLY A 301 -30.22 11.57 4.22
CA GLY A 301 -31.68 11.67 4.24
C GLY A 301 -32.28 10.52 5.02
N SER A 302 -33.61 10.50 5.07
CA SER A 302 -34.36 9.39 5.63
C SER A 302 -35.54 9.03 4.73
N VAL A 303 -35.83 7.74 4.65
CA VAL A 303 -36.97 7.21 3.90
C VAL A 303 -37.86 6.45 4.86
N LYS A 304 -39.17 6.69 4.78
CA LYS A 304 -40.15 5.86 5.48
C LYS A 304 -40.45 4.62 4.65
N GLN A 305 -40.15 3.45 5.19
CA GLN A 305 -40.54 2.16 4.64
C GLN A 305 -41.38 1.44 5.69
N ASP A 306 -42.65 1.21 5.37
CA ASP A 306 -43.66 0.70 6.30
C ASP A 306 -43.80 1.55 7.59
N ARG A 307 -43.42 0.97 8.74
CA ARG A 307 -43.42 1.65 10.06
C ARG A 307 -42.04 2.12 10.49
N GLU A 308 -41.01 1.87 9.68
CA GLU A 308 -39.63 2.19 10.01
C GLU A 308 -39.15 3.41 9.22
N THR A 309 -38.36 4.26 9.87
CA THR A 309 -37.64 5.35 9.22
C THR A 309 -36.20 4.89 9.05
N LEU A 310 -35.80 4.66 7.81
CA LEU A 310 -34.48 4.15 7.49
C LEU A 310 -33.54 5.31 7.12
N PRO A 311 -32.31 5.33 7.69
CA PRO A 311 -31.29 6.28 7.28
C PRO A 311 -30.80 5.92 5.87
N VAL A 312 -30.69 6.93 5.00
CA VAL A 312 -30.23 6.75 3.61
C VAL A 312 -29.19 7.80 3.24
N ILE A 313 -28.40 7.48 2.23
CA ILE A 313 -27.55 8.44 1.53
C ILE A 313 -28.13 8.74 0.15
N ILE A 314 -27.93 9.96 -0.32
CA ILE A 314 -28.45 10.47 -1.58
C ILE A 314 -27.26 11.06 -2.35
N GLY A 315 -27.03 10.58 -3.57
CA GLY A 315 -25.92 11.03 -4.41
C GLY A 315 -26.17 10.68 -5.87
N THR A 316 -25.17 10.91 -6.70
CA THR A 316 -25.15 10.45 -8.09
C THR A 316 -24.20 9.25 -8.17
N PRO A 317 -24.71 8.03 -8.41
CA PRO A 317 -23.86 6.85 -8.51
C PRO A 317 -22.97 6.91 -9.74
N LEU A 318 -21.90 6.11 -9.75
CA LEU A 318 -21.11 5.91 -10.97
C LEU A 318 -21.97 5.23 -12.03
N LYS A 319 -21.62 5.42 -13.31
CA LYS A 319 -22.35 4.81 -14.41
C LYS A 319 -22.28 3.27 -14.28
N GLY A 320 -23.39 2.63 -13.95
CA GLY A 320 -23.49 1.18 -13.77
C GLY A 320 -23.76 0.72 -12.34
N GLU A 321 -23.74 1.65 -11.37
CA GLU A 321 -24.26 1.50 -10.00
C GLU A 321 -25.67 2.09 -9.89
#